data_AF-A0A3M2B8G6-F1
#
_entry.id   AF-A0A3M2B8G6-F1
#
_cell.length_a   1.000
_cell.length_b   1.000
_cell.length_c   1.000
_cell.angle_alpha   90.00
_cell.angle_beta   90.00
_cell.angle_gamma   90.00
#
_symmetry.space_group_name_H-M   'P 1'
#
loop_
_entity.id
_entity.type
_entity.pdbx_description
1 polymer ?
#
loop_
_entity_poly.entity_id
_entity_poly.type
_entity_poly.pdbx_seq_one_letter_code
_entity_poly.pdbx_strand_id
1 'polypeptide(L)'
;MNSRSITSPQFFSPLLVWVLDGMLVMICALPPVAWGHEGHEVHAPAEHHATTGYPVRGASFQVFLEPGEGLSKQGALTKDQATQAVETVVQALEWMVQHRSQYQRFDEALNRGVLQKVIIEPQVINREGKAFPFLVVRTPQKGKVNLLISANHLVERGYLGHPDQLVPPLAREFQWVLVKAETRPRPKAIQIQRDLEHAPLQTNKAIAAMSGEQREHILESLFQTYLTTVDAYKSLLNQPYY
;
A
#
# COMPACT_ATOMS: atom_id res chain seq x y z
N MET A 1 8.47 44.70 28.45
CA MET A 1 9.78 45.32 28.16
C MET A 1 10.78 44.18 28.05
N ASN A 2 11.07 43.75 26.80
CA ASN A 2 12.32 44.02 26.05
C ASN A 2 13.51 43.24 26.64
N SER A 3 14.38 42.52 25.93
CA SER A 3 14.57 42.22 24.50
C SER A 3 15.65 41.11 24.44
N ARG A 4 15.64 40.32 23.35
CA ARG A 4 16.75 39.83 22.48
C ARG A 4 18.20 40.02 23.02
N SER A 5 19.20 39.14 22.86
CA SER A 5 19.53 38.21 21.75
C SER A 5 20.94 37.59 21.90
N ILE A 6 21.18 36.49 21.15
CA ILE A 6 22.43 36.00 20.52
C ILE A 6 23.55 35.40 21.40
N THR A 7 23.87 34.13 21.14
CA THR A 7 25.25 33.71 20.76
C THR A 7 25.26 32.32 20.12
N SER A 8 25.74 32.27 18.87
CA SER A 8 26.29 31.07 18.22
C SER A 8 27.68 30.77 18.82
N PRO A 9 28.25 29.56 18.58
CA PRO A 9 29.11 29.45 17.40
C PRO A 9 29.01 28.10 16.66
N GLN A 10 29.34 28.18 15.37
CA GLN A 10 29.70 27.09 14.47
C GLN A 10 31.05 26.49 14.88
N PHE A 11 31.33 25.21 14.59
CA PHE A 11 32.56 24.74 13.93
C PHE A 11 32.48 23.23 13.61
N PHE A 12 32.43 22.95 12.29
CA PHE A 12 33.15 21.91 11.51
C PHE A 12 33.27 20.42 11.97
N SER A 13 32.84 19.57 11.03
CA SER A 13 33.12 18.14 10.72
C SER A 13 34.56 17.61 10.97
N PRO A 14 34.86 16.27 10.96
CA PRO A 14 34.46 15.27 9.93
C PRO A 14 34.00 13.87 10.46
N LEU A 15 33.09 13.16 9.78
CA LEU A 15 33.35 12.26 8.63
C LEU A 15 34.47 11.24 8.90
N LEU A 16 34.12 10.14 9.57
CA LEU A 16 34.93 8.93 9.59
C LEU A 16 34.51 8.06 8.39
N VAL A 17 35.23 8.22 7.29
CA VAL A 17 35.15 7.36 6.11
C VAL A 17 36.06 6.16 6.35
N TRP A 18 35.51 4.96 6.40
CA TRP A 18 36.28 3.74 6.15
C TRP A 18 36.12 3.38 4.69
N VAL A 19 37.20 3.56 3.92
CA VAL A 19 37.36 2.98 2.59
C VAL A 19 38.01 1.61 2.79
N LEU A 20 37.26 0.54 2.53
CA LEU A 20 37.80 -0.78 2.25
C LEU A 20 37.05 -1.30 1.01
N ASP A 21 37.80 -1.37 -0.09
CA ASP A 21 37.52 -2.08 -1.34
C ASP A 21 36.15 -1.89 -2.00
N GLY A 22 36.11 -0.91 -2.91
CA GLY A 22 35.83 -1.24 -4.31
C GLY A 22 34.44 -1.76 -4.67
N MET A 23 33.36 -1.32 -4.02
CA MET A 23 32.01 -1.41 -4.60
C MET A 23 31.09 -0.37 -3.95
N LEU A 24 30.77 0.71 -4.67
CA LEU A 24 29.79 1.70 -4.22
C LEU A 24 28.38 1.10 -4.40
N VAL A 25 27.92 0.33 -3.42
CA VAL A 25 26.51 -0.05 -3.33
C VAL A 25 25.75 1.13 -2.71
N MET A 26 25.12 1.92 -3.57
CA MET A 26 24.14 2.93 -3.16
C MET A 26 22.92 2.19 -2.60
N ILE A 27 22.91 1.93 -1.29
CA ILE A 27 21.70 1.51 -0.59
C ILE A 27 20.83 2.75 -0.49
N CYS A 28 19.94 2.93 -1.46
CA CYS A 28 18.82 3.85 -1.34
C CYS A 28 17.96 3.41 -0.14
N ALA A 29 18.23 3.99 1.03
CA ALA A 29 17.34 3.91 2.17
C ALA A 29 16.05 4.65 1.81
N LEU A 30 15.10 3.94 1.20
CA LEU A 30 13.72 4.39 1.12
C LEU A 30 13.18 4.47 2.56
N PRO A 31 12.60 5.60 2.99
CA PRO A 31 11.91 5.64 4.27
C PRO A 31 10.76 4.62 4.24
N PRO A 32 10.51 3.89 5.34
CA PRO A 32 9.30 3.09 5.45
C PRO A 32 8.11 4.05 5.54
N VAL A 33 7.46 4.32 4.41
CA VAL A 33 6.12 4.89 4.43
C VAL A 33 5.19 3.76 4.87
N ALA A 34 5.08 3.57 6.18
CA ALA A 34 4.06 2.73 6.79
C ALA A 34 2.71 3.43 6.66
N TRP A 35 2.13 3.41 5.47
CA TRP A 35 0.71 3.71 5.27
C TRP A 35 -0.09 2.43 5.54
N GLY A 36 -0.59 2.32 6.77
CA GLY A 36 -1.54 1.27 7.14
C GLY A 36 -2.82 1.41 6.34
N HIS A 37 -2.99 0.56 5.33
CA HIS A 37 -4.23 0.34 4.58
C HIS A 37 -4.94 -0.95 5.04
N GLU A 38 -4.92 -1.22 6.35
CA GLU A 38 -5.64 -2.34 6.96
C GLU A 38 -7.08 -1.91 7.29
N GLY A 39 -7.92 -1.86 6.27
CA GLY A 39 -9.35 -1.53 6.42
C GLY A 39 -10.21 -2.28 5.40
N HIS A 40 -11.00 -3.23 5.87
CA HIS A 40 -12.09 -3.87 5.11
C HIS A 40 -13.28 -2.91 5.04
N GLU A 41 -13.19 -1.92 4.15
CA GLU A 41 -14.21 -0.86 4.06
C GLU A 41 -15.15 -1.09 2.88
N VAL A 42 -16.44 -1.10 3.20
CA VAL A 42 -17.56 -1.00 2.28
C VAL A 42 -18.06 0.44 2.40
N HIS A 43 -17.86 1.27 1.40
CA HIS A 43 -18.59 2.53 1.33
C HIS A 43 -20.03 2.22 0.89
N ALA A 44 -21.01 2.75 1.61
CA ALA A 44 -22.40 2.64 1.19
C ALA A 44 -22.53 3.41 -0.14
N PRO A 45 -23.18 2.86 -1.16
CA PRO A 45 -23.50 3.63 -2.35
C PRO A 45 -24.53 4.68 -1.93
N ALA A 46 -24.14 5.96 -1.96
CA ALA A 46 -25.12 7.02 -2.00
C ALA A 46 -25.94 6.83 -3.28
N GLU A 47 -27.24 6.51 -3.14
CA GLU A 47 -28.18 6.59 -4.26
C GLU A 47 -28.42 8.07 -4.58
N HIS A 48 -27.49 8.70 -5.29
CA HIS A 48 -27.60 10.09 -5.69
C HIS A 48 -27.45 10.28 -7.21
N HIS A 49 -28.31 11.18 -7.69
CA HIS A 49 -28.70 11.38 -9.08
C HIS A 49 -27.51 11.56 -10.05
N ALA A 50 -27.64 10.91 -11.20
CA ALA A 50 -26.77 10.95 -12.38
C ALA A 50 -25.82 12.16 -12.49
N THR A 51 -24.61 12.03 -11.93
CA THR A 51 -23.45 12.75 -12.45
C THR A 51 -22.96 12.02 -13.69
N THR A 52 -22.93 12.71 -14.83
CA THR A 52 -22.36 12.16 -16.08
C THR A 52 -20.94 11.65 -15.81
N GLY A 53 -20.69 10.37 -16.04
CA GLY A 53 -19.36 9.79 -15.93
C GLY A 53 -18.47 10.27 -17.07
N TYR A 54 -17.20 10.55 -16.75
CA TYR A 54 -16.19 10.94 -17.70
C TYR A 54 -15.45 9.68 -18.19
N PRO A 55 -15.54 9.34 -19.49
CA PRO A 55 -14.92 8.13 -20.02
C PRO A 55 -13.40 8.27 -20.05
N VAL A 56 -12.70 7.17 -19.74
CA VAL A 56 -11.25 7.04 -19.94
C VAL A 56 -11.03 6.17 -21.16
N ARG A 57 -10.38 6.71 -22.21
CA ARG A 57 -10.16 5.96 -23.45
C ARG A 57 -9.34 4.69 -23.18
N GLY A 58 -9.87 3.54 -23.61
CA GLY A 58 -9.21 2.24 -23.45
C GLY A 58 -9.36 1.60 -22.06
N ALA A 59 -10.20 2.14 -21.19
CA ALA A 59 -10.60 1.54 -19.92
C ALA A 59 -12.09 1.19 -19.90
N SER A 60 -12.48 0.19 -19.09
CA SER A 60 -13.88 -0.23 -18.93
C SER A 60 -14.65 0.57 -17.87
N PHE A 61 -13.96 1.40 -17.09
CA PHE A 61 -14.52 2.21 -16.01
C PHE A 61 -14.60 3.68 -16.42
N GLN A 62 -15.33 4.46 -15.63
CA GLN A 62 -15.48 5.91 -15.81
C GLN A 62 -15.10 6.64 -14.51
N VAL A 63 -14.73 7.91 -14.66
CA VAL A 63 -14.46 8.83 -13.55
C VAL A 63 -15.75 9.59 -13.23
N PHE A 64 -16.06 9.76 -11.95
CA PHE A 64 -17.23 10.48 -11.46
C PHE A 64 -16.79 11.59 -10.52
N LEU A 65 -17.54 12.69 -10.50
CA LEU A 65 -17.39 13.74 -9.50
C LEU A 65 -18.60 13.66 -8.57
N GLU A 66 -18.37 13.39 -7.29
CA GLU A 66 -19.43 13.29 -6.29
C GLU A 66 -19.23 14.34 -5.20
N PRO A 67 -20.31 14.95 -4.67
CA PRO A 67 -20.20 16.00 -3.65
C PRO A 67 -19.69 15.50 -2.28
N GLY A 68 -19.40 14.19 -2.12
CA GLY A 68 -18.90 13.57 -0.89
C GLY A 68 -19.97 13.38 0.19
N GLU A 69 -19.95 12.23 0.89
CA GLU A 69 -20.76 12.00 2.09
C GLU A 69 -20.04 12.55 3.33
N GLY A 70 -20.09 13.87 3.53
CA GLY A 70 -19.69 14.42 4.83
C GLY A 70 -19.08 15.82 4.78
N LEU A 71 -19.64 16.68 5.62
CA LEU A 71 -19.09 17.94 6.13
C LEU A 71 -19.29 19.20 5.26
N SER A 72 -20.34 19.94 5.65
CA SER A 72 -20.40 21.41 5.78
C SER A 72 -19.25 22.21 5.18
N LYS A 73 -19.44 22.80 3.99
CA LYS A 73 -18.90 24.07 3.42
C LYS A 73 -17.41 24.47 3.60
N GLN A 74 -16.62 23.80 4.43
CA GLN A 74 -15.20 24.03 4.69
C GLN A 74 -14.43 22.99 3.88
N GLY A 75 -13.82 23.42 2.77
CA GLY A 75 -13.19 22.52 1.80
C GLY A 75 -14.03 22.29 0.53
N ALA A 76 -15.06 23.12 0.29
CA ALA A 76 -15.78 23.13 -0.97
C ALA A 76 -14.85 23.60 -2.10
N LEU A 77 -14.62 22.73 -3.09
CA LEU A 77 -13.87 23.05 -4.29
C LEU A 77 -14.58 24.15 -5.08
N THR A 78 -13.80 25.04 -5.70
CA THR A 78 -14.38 25.90 -6.74
C THR A 78 -14.80 25.05 -7.93
N LYS A 79 -15.76 25.53 -8.73
CA LYS A 79 -16.20 24.82 -9.95
C LYS A 79 -15.03 24.57 -10.92
N ASP A 80 -14.09 25.52 -10.98
CA ASP A 80 -12.88 25.42 -11.79
C ASP A 80 -11.95 24.32 -11.27
N GLN A 81 -11.67 24.30 -9.97
CA GLN A 81 -10.87 23.25 -9.33
C GLN A 81 -11.48 21.86 -9.51
N ALA A 82 -12.80 21.73 -9.37
CA ALA A 82 -13.50 20.47 -9.57
C ALA A 82 -13.39 19.97 -11.02
N THR A 83 -13.50 20.88 -11.99
CA THR A 83 -13.35 20.56 -13.42
C THR A 83 -11.91 20.14 -13.73
N GLN A 84 -10.94 20.92 -13.28
CA GLN A 84 -9.51 20.59 -13.45
C GLN A 84 -9.12 19.28 -12.77
N ALA A 85 -9.70 18.97 -11.59
CA ALA A 85 -9.46 17.70 -10.90
C ALA A 85 -9.90 16.51 -11.76
N VAL A 86 -11.12 16.58 -12.33
CA VAL A 86 -11.62 15.56 -13.25
C VAL A 86 -10.72 15.42 -14.47
N GLU A 87 -10.41 16.53 -15.15
CA GLU A 87 -9.56 16.51 -16.34
C GLU A 87 -8.18 15.93 -16.06
N THR A 88 -7.55 16.33 -14.94
CA THR A 88 -6.24 15.83 -14.51
C THR A 88 -6.29 14.32 -14.27
N VAL A 89 -7.29 13.83 -13.54
CA VAL A 89 -7.43 12.39 -13.24
C VAL A 89 -7.69 11.59 -14.51
N VAL A 90 -8.58 12.06 -15.39
CA VAL A 90 -8.85 11.41 -16.68
C VAL A 90 -7.58 11.33 -17.52
N GLN A 91 -6.85 12.46 -17.68
CA GLN A 91 -5.62 12.50 -18.46
C GLN A 91 -4.51 11.61 -17.87
N ALA A 92 -4.37 11.58 -16.54
CA ALA A 92 -3.42 10.69 -15.87
C ALA A 92 -3.74 9.21 -16.12
N LEU A 93 -5.02 8.83 -16.04
CA LEU A 93 -5.46 7.47 -16.32
C LEU A 93 -5.29 7.11 -17.80
N GLU A 94 -5.61 8.01 -18.72
CA GLU A 94 -5.38 7.82 -20.15
C GLU A 94 -3.88 7.66 -20.47
N TRP A 95 -3.02 8.44 -19.82
CA TRP A 95 -1.57 8.26 -19.93
C TRP A 95 -1.13 6.87 -19.49
N MET A 96 -1.66 6.38 -18.37
CA MET A 96 -1.39 5.01 -17.89
C MET A 96 -1.91 3.94 -18.85
N VAL A 97 -3.06 4.17 -19.52
CA VAL A 97 -3.58 3.27 -20.57
C VAL A 97 -2.67 3.23 -21.79
N GLN A 98 -2.12 4.37 -22.20
CA GLN A 98 -1.20 4.47 -23.33
C GLN A 98 0.15 3.79 -23.03
N HIS A 99 0.59 3.81 -21.77
CA HIS A 99 1.88 3.28 -21.32
C HIS A 99 1.73 2.03 -20.43
N ARG A 100 0.73 1.17 -20.71
CA ARG A 100 0.38 0.01 -19.89
C ARG A 100 1.54 -0.90 -19.50
N SER A 101 2.53 -1.10 -20.39
CA SER A 101 3.71 -1.92 -20.11
C SER A 101 4.59 -1.39 -18.97
N GLN A 102 4.48 -0.09 -18.65
CA GLN A 102 5.20 0.56 -17.55
C GLN A 102 4.45 0.43 -16.21
N TYR A 103 3.16 0.07 -16.24
CA TYR A 103 2.28 0.03 -15.07
C TYR A 103 1.63 -1.35 -14.92
N GLN A 104 2.42 -2.36 -14.58
CA GLN A 104 1.98 -3.78 -14.53
C GLN A 104 0.72 -4.01 -13.68
N ARG A 105 0.62 -3.38 -12.49
CA ARG A 105 -0.55 -3.53 -11.61
C ARG A 105 -1.81 -2.87 -12.17
N PHE A 106 -1.64 -1.74 -12.85
CA PHE A 106 -2.72 -1.07 -13.55
C PHE A 106 -3.22 -1.92 -14.72
N ASP A 107 -2.30 -2.45 -15.54
CA ASP A 107 -2.62 -3.33 -16.66
C ASP A 107 -3.35 -4.60 -16.18
N GLU A 108 -2.87 -5.23 -15.11
CA GLU A 108 -3.54 -6.38 -14.50
C GLU A 108 -4.98 -6.02 -14.04
N ALA A 109 -5.16 -4.86 -13.41
CA ALA A 109 -6.47 -4.42 -12.93
C ALA A 109 -7.45 -4.14 -14.09
N LEU A 110 -6.95 -3.57 -15.19
CA LEU A 110 -7.72 -3.36 -16.43
C LEU A 110 -8.13 -4.69 -17.05
N ASN A 111 -7.18 -5.62 -17.22
CA ASN A 111 -7.43 -6.92 -17.85
C ASN A 111 -8.40 -7.78 -17.03
N ARG A 112 -8.31 -7.72 -15.69
CA ARG A 112 -9.27 -8.39 -14.79
C ARG A 112 -10.60 -7.62 -14.66
N GLY A 113 -10.66 -6.38 -15.14
CA GLY A 113 -11.81 -5.49 -15.02
C GLY A 113 -12.27 -5.25 -13.58
N VAL A 114 -11.35 -5.26 -12.60
CA VAL A 114 -11.71 -5.23 -11.17
C VAL A 114 -12.15 -3.86 -10.67
N LEU A 115 -11.73 -2.78 -11.33
CA LEU A 115 -12.12 -1.43 -10.98
C LEU A 115 -13.46 -1.09 -11.64
N GLN A 116 -14.46 -0.73 -10.84
CA GLN A 116 -15.81 -0.40 -11.32
C GLN A 116 -15.95 1.09 -11.63
N LYS A 117 -15.51 1.96 -10.70
CA LYS A 117 -15.54 3.42 -10.85
C LYS A 117 -14.30 4.06 -10.21
N VAL A 118 -13.92 5.21 -10.74
CA VAL A 118 -13.08 6.18 -10.04
C VAL A 118 -13.98 7.34 -9.61
N ILE A 119 -13.97 7.71 -8.34
CA ILE A 119 -14.85 8.73 -7.78
C ILE A 119 -13.98 9.83 -7.17
N ILE A 120 -14.20 11.06 -7.59
CA ILE A 120 -13.54 12.25 -7.07
C ILE A 120 -14.50 12.91 -6.11
N GLU A 121 -14.06 13.10 -4.87
CA GLU A 121 -14.80 13.78 -3.81
C GLU A 121 -14.00 14.97 -3.31
N PRO A 122 -14.62 16.02 -2.75
CA PRO A 122 -13.90 17.11 -2.12
C PRO A 122 -12.88 16.61 -1.09
N GLN A 123 -13.31 15.68 -0.24
CA GLN A 123 -12.46 15.02 0.74
C GLN A 123 -12.89 13.56 0.87
N VAL A 124 -11.92 12.66 0.84
CA VAL A 124 -12.15 11.22 1.04
C VAL A 124 -11.85 10.89 2.48
N ILE A 125 -12.86 10.44 3.22
CA ILE A 125 -12.77 10.15 4.65
C ILE A 125 -13.25 8.71 4.89
N ASN A 126 -12.53 7.96 5.71
CA ASN A 126 -12.98 6.62 6.10
C ASN A 126 -14.02 6.67 7.22
N ARG A 127 -14.57 5.51 7.59
CA ARG A 127 -15.57 5.42 8.68
C ARG A 127 -15.07 5.89 10.05
N GLU A 128 -13.75 5.95 10.25
CA GLU A 128 -13.11 6.42 11.49
C GLU A 128 -12.87 7.94 11.49
N GLY A 129 -13.29 8.65 10.43
CA GLY A 129 -13.08 10.09 10.30
C GLY A 129 -11.69 10.47 9.80
N LYS A 130 -10.87 9.51 9.37
CA LYS A 130 -9.52 9.75 8.85
C LYS A 130 -9.55 10.09 7.37
N ALA A 131 -8.92 11.20 7.00
CA ALA A 131 -8.81 11.63 5.61
C ALA A 131 -7.73 10.85 4.86
N PHE A 132 -8.02 10.51 3.60
CA PHE A 132 -7.11 9.82 2.69
C PHE A 132 -7.00 10.57 1.36
N PRO A 133 -5.83 10.56 0.72
CA PRO A 133 -5.68 11.08 -0.63
C PRO A 133 -6.30 10.16 -1.68
N PHE A 134 -6.13 8.86 -1.48
CA PHE A 134 -6.69 7.78 -2.28
C PHE A 134 -7.25 6.71 -1.35
N LEU A 135 -8.43 6.18 -1.67
CA LEU A 135 -9.02 5.09 -0.91
C LEU A 135 -9.69 4.09 -1.84
N VAL A 136 -9.23 2.84 -1.79
CA VAL A 136 -9.87 1.73 -2.50
C VAL A 136 -10.95 1.12 -1.60
N VAL A 137 -12.18 1.03 -2.11
CA VAL A 137 -13.33 0.54 -1.35
C VAL A 137 -14.00 -0.62 -2.07
N ARG A 138 -14.45 -1.63 -1.31
CA ARG A 138 -15.18 -2.76 -1.88
C ARG A 138 -16.59 -2.33 -2.23
N THR A 139 -17.06 -2.80 -3.37
CA THR A 139 -18.46 -2.64 -3.76
C THR A 139 -19.27 -3.85 -3.28
N PRO A 140 -20.62 -3.78 -3.30
CA PRO A 140 -21.47 -4.96 -3.08
C PRO A 140 -21.21 -6.08 -4.10
N GLN A 141 -20.67 -5.75 -5.28
CA GLN A 141 -20.31 -6.73 -6.29
C GLN A 141 -18.97 -7.38 -5.93
N LYS A 142 -18.97 -8.71 -5.73
CA LYS A 142 -17.76 -9.47 -5.42
C LYS A 142 -16.72 -9.29 -6.53
N GLY A 143 -15.47 -9.04 -6.13
CA GLY A 143 -14.36 -8.84 -7.06
C GLY A 143 -14.33 -7.48 -7.73
N LYS A 144 -15.22 -6.55 -7.35
CA LYS A 144 -15.26 -5.18 -7.85
C LYS A 144 -14.98 -4.18 -6.74
N VAL A 145 -14.18 -3.17 -7.06
CA VAL A 145 -13.81 -2.08 -6.15
C VAL A 145 -14.03 -0.72 -6.82
N ASN A 146 -14.20 0.32 -6.01
CA ASN A 146 -14.10 1.71 -6.45
C ASN A 146 -12.80 2.32 -5.92
N LEU A 147 -12.24 3.27 -6.66
CA LEU A 147 -11.13 4.10 -6.22
C LEU A 147 -11.65 5.51 -5.96
N LEU A 148 -11.58 5.96 -4.71
CA LEU A 148 -11.90 7.32 -4.29
C LEU A 148 -10.65 8.18 -4.33
N ILE A 149 -10.77 9.42 -4.82
CA ILE A 149 -9.69 10.41 -4.93
C ILE A 149 -10.13 11.71 -4.27
N SER A 150 -9.33 12.21 -3.33
CA SER A 150 -9.57 13.51 -2.70
C SER A 150 -9.11 14.65 -3.59
N ALA A 151 -10.04 15.47 -4.08
CA ALA A 151 -9.69 16.62 -4.91
C ALA A 151 -9.02 17.74 -4.10
N ASN A 152 -9.33 17.92 -2.81
CA ASN A 152 -8.55 18.82 -1.95
C ASN A 152 -7.09 18.38 -1.87
N HIS A 153 -6.82 17.07 -1.82
CA HIS A 153 -5.45 16.58 -1.87
C HIS A 153 -4.75 16.89 -3.20
N LEU A 154 -5.46 16.82 -4.33
CA LEU A 154 -4.91 17.20 -5.63
C LEU A 154 -4.53 18.69 -5.66
N VAL A 155 -5.36 19.56 -5.06
CA VAL A 155 -5.08 21.00 -4.90
C VAL A 155 -3.85 21.22 -4.02
N GLU A 156 -3.83 20.64 -2.82
CA GLU A 156 -2.76 20.81 -1.83
C GLU A 156 -1.38 20.37 -2.34
N ARG A 157 -1.35 19.33 -3.17
CA ARG A 157 -0.12 18.80 -3.76
C ARG A 157 0.26 19.46 -5.08
N GLY A 158 -0.56 20.37 -5.60
CA GLY A 158 -0.31 21.05 -6.88
C GLY A 158 -0.42 20.12 -8.09
N TYR A 159 -1.24 19.06 -8.00
CA TYR A 159 -1.43 18.12 -9.12
C TYR A 159 -2.41 18.63 -10.18
N LEU A 160 -3.26 19.61 -9.88
CA LEU A 160 -4.22 20.15 -10.84
C LEU A 160 -3.51 20.68 -12.09
N GLY A 161 -3.93 20.22 -13.27
CA GLY A 161 -3.32 20.56 -14.55
C GLY A 161 -1.98 19.85 -14.84
N HIS A 162 -1.53 18.98 -13.92
CA HIS A 162 -0.25 18.27 -14.00
C HIS A 162 -0.45 16.74 -13.89
N PRO A 163 -1.08 16.10 -14.91
CA PRO A 163 -1.39 14.67 -14.87
C PRO A 163 -0.13 13.80 -14.74
N ASP A 164 0.99 14.22 -15.32
CA ASP A 164 2.30 13.56 -15.23
C ASP A 164 2.79 13.40 -13.78
N GLN A 165 2.51 14.38 -12.92
CA GLN A 165 2.87 14.33 -11.50
C GLN A 165 1.92 13.45 -10.68
N LEU A 166 0.66 13.32 -11.12
CA LEU A 166 -0.34 12.46 -10.48
C LEU A 166 -0.13 10.97 -10.81
N VAL A 167 0.42 10.65 -11.98
CA VAL A 167 0.58 9.26 -12.45
C VAL A 167 1.36 8.38 -11.46
N PRO A 168 2.55 8.76 -10.95
CA PRO A 168 3.30 7.90 -10.02
C PRO A 168 2.56 7.56 -8.72
N PRO A 169 1.97 8.50 -7.97
CA PRO A 169 1.18 8.15 -6.79
C PRO A 169 -0.06 7.35 -7.14
N LEU A 170 -0.78 7.70 -8.22
CA LEU A 170 -1.98 6.99 -8.64
C LEU A 170 -1.69 5.52 -9.03
N ALA A 171 -0.59 5.27 -9.73
CA ALA A 171 -0.19 3.94 -10.15
C ALA A 171 0.07 2.99 -8.97
N ARG A 172 0.58 3.51 -7.83
CA ARG A 172 0.82 2.70 -6.63
C ARG A 172 -0.48 2.17 -6.02
N GLU A 173 -1.58 2.90 -6.15
CA GLU A 173 -2.88 2.50 -5.61
C GLU A 173 -3.46 1.25 -6.28
N PHE A 174 -3.03 0.95 -7.51
CA PHE A 174 -3.50 -0.25 -8.22
C PHE A 174 -3.03 -1.56 -7.58
N GLN A 175 -1.99 -1.52 -6.73
CA GLN A 175 -1.67 -2.64 -5.85
C GLN A 175 -2.84 -2.94 -4.89
N TRP A 176 -3.43 -1.91 -4.29
CA TRP A 176 -4.57 -2.05 -3.38
C TRP A 176 -5.86 -2.40 -4.10
N VAL A 177 -6.07 -1.88 -5.32
CA VAL A 177 -7.20 -2.27 -6.19
C VAL A 177 -7.23 -3.79 -6.35
N LEU A 178 -6.10 -4.40 -6.73
CA LEU A 178 -6.00 -5.85 -6.90
C LEU A 178 -6.18 -6.60 -5.58
N VAL A 179 -5.51 -6.16 -4.51
CA VAL A 179 -5.58 -6.82 -3.19
C VAL A 179 -6.99 -6.79 -2.60
N LYS A 180 -7.72 -5.68 -2.76
CA LYS A 180 -9.09 -5.55 -2.23
C LYS A 180 -10.13 -6.24 -3.11
N ALA A 181 -9.88 -6.33 -4.41
CA ALA A 181 -10.70 -7.10 -5.34
C ALA A 181 -10.46 -8.62 -5.25
N GLU A 182 -9.38 -9.08 -4.61
CA GLU A 182 -9.12 -10.50 -4.46
C GLU A 182 -10.20 -11.18 -3.61
N THR A 183 -10.90 -12.14 -4.22
CA THR A 183 -11.99 -12.91 -3.59
C THR A 183 -11.57 -14.30 -3.18
N ARG A 184 -10.37 -14.76 -3.56
CA ARG A 184 -9.85 -16.05 -3.10
C ARG A 184 -9.75 -16.04 -1.57
N PRO A 185 -10.09 -17.16 -0.91
CA PRO A 185 -9.86 -17.28 0.51
C PRO A 185 -8.38 -17.02 0.78
N ARG A 186 -8.08 -16.01 1.59
CA ARG A 186 -6.70 -15.80 2.03
C ARG A 186 -6.28 -17.08 2.76
N PRO A 187 -5.08 -17.62 2.49
CA PRO A 187 -4.55 -18.69 3.30
C PRO A 187 -4.66 -18.25 4.76
N LYS A 188 -5.42 -19.00 5.56
CA LYS A 188 -5.43 -18.75 6.99
C LYS A 188 -3.99 -18.98 7.42
N ALA A 189 -3.35 -17.96 7.98
CA ALA A 189 -2.12 -18.18 8.71
C ALA A 189 -2.50 -19.19 9.80
N ILE A 190 -2.06 -20.45 9.64
CA ILE A 190 -2.15 -21.41 10.72
C ILE A 190 -1.29 -20.78 11.81
N GLN A 191 -1.92 -20.23 12.84
CA GLN A 191 -1.25 -19.96 14.09
C GLN A 191 -0.90 -21.33 14.65
N ILE A 192 0.20 -21.90 14.18
CA ILE A 192 0.83 -23.02 14.84
C ILE A 192 1.22 -22.44 16.20
N GLN A 193 0.51 -22.85 17.25
CA GLN A 193 0.92 -22.54 18.61
C GLN A 193 2.22 -23.31 18.83
N ARG A 194 3.34 -22.63 18.56
CA ARG A 194 4.68 -23.19 18.72
C ARG A 194 4.89 -23.39 20.21
N ASP A 195 5.18 -24.62 20.60
CA ASP A 195 5.58 -24.94 21.96
C ASP A 195 7.02 -24.47 22.19
N LEU A 196 7.15 -23.17 22.46
CA LEU A 196 8.43 -22.55 22.78
C LEU A 196 8.87 -22.84 24.22
N GLU A 197 7.97 -23.35 25.06
CA GLU A 197 8.25 -23.66 26.46
C GLU A 197 9.06 -24.94 26.60
N HIS A 198 8.79 -25.93 25.74
CA HIS A 198 9.52 -27.21 25.72
C HIS A 198 10.65 -27.27 24.67
N ALA A 199 10.81 -26.21 23.87
CA ALA A 199 11.93 -26.13 22.93
C ALA A 199 13.26 -26.02 23.70
N PRO A 200 14.30 -26.79 23.33
CA PRO A 200 15.61 -26.75 23.99
C PRO A 200 16.41 -25.49 23.61
N LEU A 201 15.81 -24.31 23.80
CA LEU A 201 16.40 -23.02 23.51
C LEU A 201 17.44 -22.68 24.58
N GLN A 202 18.68 -22.48 24.14
CA GLN A 202 19.80 -22.15 25.02
C GLN A 202 20.28 -20.72 24.76
N THR A 203 20.75 -20.04 25.81
CA THR A 203 21.33 -18.70 25.66
C THR A 203 22.70 -18.76 25.00
N ASN A 204 23.12 -17.69 24.33
CA ASN A 204 24.45 -17.61 23.70
C ASN A 204 25.60 -17.91 24.69
N LYS A 205 25.44 -17.53 25.96
CA LYS A 205 26.41 -17.80 27.02
C LYS A 205 26.46 -19.29 27.38
N ALA A 206 25.32 -19.96 27.41
CA ALA A 206 25.25 -21.41 27.65
C ALA A 206 25.85 -22.19 26.47
N ILE A 207 25.55 -21.79 25.23
CA ILE A 207 26.10 -22.41 24.01
C ILE A 207 27.63 -22.29 23.98
N ALA A 208 28.17 -21.12 24.34
CA ALA A 208 29.61 -20.89 24.37
C ALA A 208 30.35 -21.83 25.34
N ALA A 209 29.70 -22.25 26.42
CA ALA A 209 30.28 -23.16 27.43
C ALA A 209 30.09 -24.66 27.11
N MET A 210 29.29 -25.01 26.09
CA MET A 210 29.03 -26.40 25.69
C MET A 210 30.15 -26.99 24.82
N SER A 211 30.34 -28.30 24.92
CA SER A 211 31.18 -29.07 23.98
C SER A 211 30.53 -29.13 22.59
N GLY A 212 31.33 -29.49 21.57
CA GLY A 212 30.82 -29.67 20.20
C GLY A 212 29.67 -30.67 20.10
N GLU A 213 29.83 -31.83 20.74
CA GLU A 213 28.83 -32.91 20.78
C GLU A 213 27.50 -32.46 21.45
N GLN A 214 27.58 -31.64 22.51
CA GLN A 214 26.39 -31.09 23.16
C GLN A 214 25.66 -30.10 22.26
N ARG A 215 26.39 -29.29 21.48
CA ARG A 215 25.79 -28.36 20.52
C ARG A 215 25.08 -29.11 19.38
N GLU A 216 25.69 -30.19 18.89
CA GLU A 216 25.10 -31.05 17.84
C GLU A 216 23.81 -31.71 18.32
N HIS A 217 23.80 -32.29 19.53
CA HIS A 217 22.61 -32.92 20.10
C HIS A 217 21.44 -31.91 20.31
N ILE A 218 21.73 -30.70 20.78
CA ILE A 218 20.70 -29.65 20.94
C ILE A 218 20.16 -29.23 19.57
N LEU A 219 21.03 -29.08 18.58
CA LEU A 219 20.64 -28.72 17.22
C LEU A 219 19.76 -29.79 16.57
N GLU A 220 20.11 -31.07 16.75
CA GLU A 220 19.29 -32.19 16.28
C GLU A 220 17.91 -32.22 16.96
N SER A 221 17.86 -31.99 18.27
CA SER A 221 16.60 -31.93 19.03
C SER A 221 15.70 -30.75 18.61
N LEU A 222 16.30 -29.60 18.30
CA LEU A 222 15.56 -28.48 17.67
C LEU A 222 15.00 -28.93 16.31
N PHE A 223 15.82 -29.51 15.45
CA PHE A 223 15.36 -29.95 14.13
C PHE A 223 14.25 -30.99 14.18
N GLN A 224 14.32 -31.99 15.08
CA GLN A 224 13.24 -32.97 15.25
C GLN A 224 11.90 -32.33 15.65
N THR A 225 11.95 -31.29 16.48
CA THR A 225 10.75 -30.59 16.96
C THR A 225 10.20 -29.61 15.91
N TYR A 226 11.05 -29.02 15.07
CA TYR A 226 10.69 -27.95 14.13
C TYR A 226 10.57 -28.38 12.66
N LEU A 227 11.06 -29.57 12.26
CA LEU A 227 11.02 -30.08 10.88
C LEU A 227 9.94 -31.11 10.61
N THR A 228 9.03 -31.38 11.54
CA THR A 228 7.81 -32.12 11.20
C THR A 228 6.93 -31.22 10.31
N THR A 229 7.21 -31.27 9.01
CA THR A 229 6.35 -30.68 7.97
C THR A 229 5.09 -31.52 7.91
N VAL A 230 4.13 -31.18 8.78
CA VAL A 230 2.79 -31.74 8.68
C VAL A 230 2.15 -31.14 7.43
N ASP A 231 2.09 -31.93 6.36
CA ASP A 231 1.33 -31.59 5.15
C ASP A 231 -0.18 -31.70 5.43
N ALA A 232 -0.68 -30.78 6.25
CA ALA A 232 -2.06 -30.75 6.71
C ALA A 232 -3.07 -30.64 5.55
N TYR A 233 -2.60 -30.23 4.37
CA TYR A 233 -3.41 -30.05 3.16
C TYR A 233 -3.19 -31.11 2.10
N LYS A 234 -2.40 -32.16 2.38
CA LYS A 234 -2.13 -33.24 1.40
C LYS A 234 -1.54 -32.72 0.08
N SER A 235 -0.85 -31.60 0.14
CA SER A 235 -0.21 -30.89 -0.97
C SER A 235 0.84 -31.74 -1.68
N LEU A 236 1.39 -32.75 -0.98
CA LEU A 236 2.44 -33.64 -1.46
C LEU A 236 1.91 -35.01 -1.92
N LEU A 237 0.59 -35.25 -1.87
CA LEU A 237 0.02 -36.49 -2.42
C LEU A 237 0.32 -36.57 -3.93
N ASN A 238 1.03 -37.63 -4.33
CA ASN A 238 1.53 -37.91 -5.68
C ASN A 238 2.76 -37.10 -6.14
N GLN A 239 3.50 -36.45 -5.25
CA GLN A 239 4.84 -35.95 -5.58
C GLN A 239 5.92 -36.94 -5.14
N PRO A 240 6.99 -37.15 -5.92
CA PRO A 240 8.12 -37.95 -5.48
C PRO A 240 8.81 -37.24 -4.31
N TYR A 241 9.10 -37.99 -3.24
CA TYR A 241 9.95 -37.52 -2.16
C TYR A 241 11.39 -37.36 -2.71
N TYR A 242 11.99 -36.19 -2.51
CA TYR A 242 13.41 -35.96 -2.78
C TYR A 242 14.24 -36.26 -1.54
#